data_AF-A0AAU8GY53-F1
#
_entry.id   AF-A0AAU8GY53-F1
#
_cell.length_a   1.000
_cell.length_b   1.000
_cell.length_c   1.000
_cell.angle_alpha   90.00
_cell.angle_beta   90.00
_cell.angle_gamma   90.00
#
_symmetry.space_group_name_H-M   'P 1'
#
loop_
_entity.id
_entity.type
_entity.pdbx_description
1 polymer ?
#
loop_
_entity_poly.entity_id
_entity_poly.type
_entity_poly.pdbx_seq_one_letter_code
_entity_poly.pdbx_strand_id
1 'polypeptide(L)' 'MKEESAFIVSSIISDREARSETFGLENPLSTRFWTAVKTGTSKDMRDNWCVGKSYI' A
#
# COMPACT_ATOMS: atom_id res chain seq x y z
N MET A 1 -9.15 17.02 -1.85
CA MET A 1 -9.76 15.67 -1.82
C MET A 1 -10.86 15.69 -0.78
N LYS A 2 -12.02 15.10 -1.05
CA LYS A 2 -13.06 14.96 -0.03
C LYS A 2 -12.65 13.88 0.98
N GLU A 3 -13.08 14.01 2.22
CA GLU A 3 -12.70 13.10 3.30
C GLU A 3 -13.12 11.66 3.00
N GLU A 4 -14.31 11.48 2.42
CA GLU A 4 -14.85 10.16 2.07
C GLU A 4 -14.00 9.48 0.99
N SER A 5 -13.49 10.25 0.02
CA SER A 5 -12.59 9.71 -1.00
C SER A 5 -11.26 9.26 -0.39
N ALA A 6 -10.71 10.05 0.54
CA ALA A 6 -9.47 9.70 1.23
C ALA A 6 -9.63 8.42 2.05
N PHE A 7 -10.78 8.29 2.73
CA PHE A 7 -11.13 7.11 3.52
C PHE A 7 -11.22 5.85 2.66
N ILE A 8 -11.96 5.91 1.55
CA ILE A 8 -12.13 4.77 0.63
C ILE A 8 -10.76 4.33 0.06
N VAL A 9 -9.95 5.28 -0.41
CA VAL A 9 -8.62 4.95 -0.95
C VAL A 9 -7.73 4.31 0.11
N SER A 10 -7.71 4.88 1.32
CA SER A 10 -6.92 4.34 2.44
C SER A 10 -7.36 2.93 2.82
N SER A 11 -8.67 2.67 2.81
CA SER A 11 -9.23 1.33 3.04
C SER A 11 -8.72 0.34 2.00
N ILE A 12 -8.84 0.66 0.71
CA ILE A 12 -8.40 -0.20 -0.40
C ILE A 12 -6.92 -0.54 -0.28
N ILE A 13 -6.05 0.46 -0.10
CA ILE A 13 -4.59 0.25 -0.12
C ILE A 13 -4.03 -0.25 1.22
N SER A 14 -4.89 -0.47 2.22
CA SER A 14 -4.51 -1.11 3.50
C SER A 14 -4.78 -2.61 3.53
N ASP A 15 -5.54 -3.14 2.57
CA ASP A 15 -5.89 -4.55 2.50
C ASP A 15 -4.66 -5.43 2.19
N ARG A 16 -4.29 -6.29 3.14
CA ARG A 16 -3.15 -7.20 3.02
C ARG A 16 -3.47 -8.41 2.13
N GLU A 17 -4.70 -8.90 2.16
CA GLU A 17 -5.10 -10.06 1.37
C GLU A 17 -5.14 -9.67 -0.11
N ALA A 18 -5.67 -8.49 -0.43
CA ALA A 18 -5.73 -7.98 -1.80
C ALA A 18 -4.37 -7.85 -2.49
N ARG A 19 -3.28 -7.66 -1.74
CA ARG A 19 -1.91 -7.54 -2.30
C ARG A 19 -1.10 -8.84 -2.21
N SER A 20 -1.64 -9.88 -1.60
CA SER A 20 -0.93 -11.15 -1.34
C SER A 20 -0.54 -11.88 -2.63
N GLU A 21 -1.31 -11.73 -3.71
CA GLU A 21 -1.00 -12.35 -5.01
C GLU A 21 0.35 -11.88 -5.58
N THR A 22 0.75 -10.64 -5.32
CA THR A 22 2.02 -10.08 -5.83
C THR A 22 3.17 -10.27 -4.84
N PHE A 23 2.92 -10.12 -3.54
CA PHE A 23 3.98 -10.06 -2.53
C PHE A 23 4.05 -11.28 -1.60
N GLY A 24 3.10 -12.21 -1.69
CA GLY A 24 2.85 -13.22 -0.67
C GLY A 24 2.25 -12.62 0.61
N LEU A 25 1.92 -13.48 1.58
CA LEU A 25 1.40 -13.02 2.88
C LEU A 25 2.53 -12.47 3.77
N GLU A 26 3.69 -13.13 3.79
CA GLU A 26 4.84 -12.75 4.61
C GLU A 26 5.85 -11.95 3.77
N ASN A 27 5.81 -10.62 3.89
CA ASN A 27 6.67 -9.70 3.13
C ASN A 27 6.95 -8.42 3.93
N PRO A 28 7.89 -7.57 3.48
CA PRO A 28 8.23 -6.32 4.18
C PRO A 28 7.08 -5.32 4.37
N LEU A 29 6.00 -5.43 3.60
CA LEU A 29 4.79 -4.62 3.76
C LEU A 29 3.82 -5.20 4.81
N SER A 30 4.07 -6.41 5.33
CA SER A 30 3.30 -7.04 6.41
C SER A 30 3.68 -6.44 7.77
N THR A 31 3.40 -5.14 7.92
CA THR A 31 3.71 -4.38 9.13
C THR A 31 2.87 -4.87 10.32
N ARG A 32 3.38 -4.65 11.54
CA ARG A 32 2.69 -5.03 12.79
C ARG A 32 1.53 -4.11 13.18
N PHE A 33 1.37 -3.01 12.46
CA PHE A 33 0.33 -2.00 12.66
C PHE A 33 -0.39 -1.78 11.33
N TRP A 34 -1.55 -1.14 11.41
CA TRP A 34 -2.30 -0.75 10.23
C TRP A 34 -1.45 0.17 9.34
N THR A 35 -1.35 -0.19 8.07
CA THR A 35 -0.57 0.54 7.07
C THR A 35 -1.31 0.55 5.75
N ALA A 36 -1.53 1.75 5.21
CA ALA A 36 -1.95 1.97 3.83
C ALA A 36 -0.71 2.20 2.97
N VAL A 37 -0.49 1.38 1.93
CA VAL A 37 0.74 1.44 1.13
C VAL A 37 0.50 1.22 -0.36
N LYS A 38 1.26 1.94 -1.19
CA LYS A 38 1.29 1.75 -2.64
C LYS A 38 2.73 1.69 -3.14
N THR A 39 2.98 0.73 -4.02
CA THR A 39 4.21 0.65 -4.81
C THR A 39 4.02 1.25 -6.20
N GLY A 40 5.10 1.73 -6.80
CA GLY A 40 5.12 2.07 -8.21
C GLY A 40 6.51 1.91 -8.80
N THR A 41 6.51 1.67 -10.10
CA THR A 41 7.69 1.54 -10.92
C THR A 41 7.51 2.43 -12.14
N SER A 42 8.49 3.28 -12.43
CA SER A 42 8.45 4.09 -13.64
C SER A 42 8.59 3.20 -14.88
N LYS A 43 8.17 3.72 -16.03
CA LYS A 43 8.32 3.01 -17.30
C LYS A 43 9.79 2.65 -17.52
N ASP A 44 10.03 1.49 -18.14
CA ASP A 44 11.37 0.95 -18.41
C ASP A 44 12.19 0.69 -17.14
N MET A 45 11.50 0.52 -15.99
CA MET A 45 12.07 0.09 -14.70
C MET A 45 13.17 1.01 -14.15
N ARG A 46 13.10 2.32 -14.42
CA ARG A 46 14.15 3.25 -14.00
C ARG A 46 14.09 3.59 -12.51
N ASP A 47 12.87 3.72 -11.97
CA ASP A 47 12.64 4.15 -10.60
C ASP A 47 11.62 3.24 -9.93
N ASN A 48 11.87 2.89 -8.66
CA ASN A 48 10.92 2.19 -7.81
C ASN A 48 10.63 3.01 -6.57
N TRP A 49 9.37 3.12 -6.20
CA TRP A 49 8.96 3.76 -4.96
C TRP A 49 7.96 2.90 -4.19
N CYS A 50 8.01 3.03 -2.87
CA CYS A 50 7.05 2.46 -1.93
C CYS A 50 6.68 3.57 -0.96
N VAL A 51 5.42 4.01 -1.00
CA VAL A 51 4.92 5.13 -0.20
C VAL A 51 3.69 4.68 0.57
N GLY A 52 3.64 5.03 1.85
CA GLY A 52 2.53 4.67 2.71
C GLY A 52 2.40 5.55 3.95
N LYS A 53 1.31 5.33 4.68
CA LYS A 53 1.00 5.99 5.96
C LYS A 53 0.56 4.94 6.98
N SER A 54 0.93 5.18 8.23
CA SER A 54 0.44 4.45 9.41
C SER A 54 -0.16 5.44 10.42
N TYR A 55 -0.93 4.95 11.40
CA TYR A 55 -1.53 5.75 12.47
C TYR A 55 -0.81 5.61 13.83
N ILE A 56 0.44 5.17 13.80
CA ILE A 56 1.35 5.16 14.95
C ILE A 56 2.31 6.34 14.90
#